data_AF-A0A1J4SAA1-F1
#
_entry.id   AF-A0A1J4SAA1-F1
#
_cell.length_a   1.000
_cell.length_b   1.000
_cell.length_c   1.000
_cell.angle_alpha   90.00
_cell.angle_beta   90.00
_cell.angle_gamma   90.00
#
_symmetry.space_group_name_H-M   'P 1'
#
loop_
_entity.id
_entity.type
_entity.pdbx_description
1 polymer ?
#
loop_
_entity_poly.entity_id
_entity_poly.type
_entity_poly.pdbx_seq_one_letter_code
_entity_poly.pdbx_strand_id
1 'polypeptide(L)'
;MPNPFDILPLNLFNLFTTVGFASLQRHYMAILIRIYSLAEFNRFGLARETVIAEIVDYIKDADAENEIQADMTNQADPEPDPVSLAGSKPEQTYAAYLIRRLAESGWIEREQHADYSETIILPDYAFTLLEAFRSIQEQKPREFKGQLYAAHQLITSATTHKDFSPTLAVSQTYENIRQVVRGLNELNQNIRRYVERATKKMEVADLLRLQFDDYTQTLGPAYHALKTSDHVSRYRRDIVNQIQIWLQDDDWLARTAEELAAQSRLSPAQAEHEINQSLIFIVHQLEGLDPLLADIDARHAQYLRTSFRQIRYKLGNADGSFKDRLVSLAQHLSALRAEGLEELPEDVNTYTSTQVETEHGTRNIAEHPPGTQHAPRPTFLPIP
;
A
#
# COMPACT_ATOMS: atom_id res chain seq x y z
N MET A 1 17.70 -12.46 -23.15
CA MET A 1 17.68 -11.93 -21.76
C MET A 1 17.79 -13.12 -20.82
N PRO A 2 18.55 -13.04 -19.72
CA PRO A 2 18.58 -14.09 -18.70
C PRO A 2 17.19 -14.25 -18.07
N ASN A 3 16.82 -15.49 -17.73
CA ASN A 3 15.52 -15.77 -17.11
C ASN A 3 15.65 -15.51 -15.59
N PRO A 4 14.74 -14.77 -14.94
CA PRO A 4 14.83 -14.55 -13.49
C PRO A 4 14.84 -15.84 -12.66
N PHE A 5 14.26 -16.94 -13.17
CA PHE A 5 14.32 -18.26 -12.52
C PHE A 5 15.71 -18.91 -12.56
N ASP A 6 16.67 -18.34 -13.30
CA ASP A 6 18.08 -18.77 -13.25
C ASP A 6 18.77 -18.23 -11.98
N ILE A 7 18.19 -17.23 -11.30
CA ILE A 7 18.74 -16.55 -10.12
C ILE A 7 17.94 -16.93 -8.85
N LEU A 8 16.62 -17.08 -8.97
CA LEU A 8 15.74 -17.36 -7.83
C LEU A 8 15.78 -18.84 -7.41
N PRO A 9 15.80 -19.15 -6.10
CA PRO A 9 15.65 -20.52 -5.62
C PRO A 9 14.34 -21.16 -6.11
N LEU A 10 14.40 -22.40 -6.59
CA LEU A 10 13.22 -23.11 -7.13
C LEU A 10 12.07 -23.24 -6.11
N ASN A 11 12.41 -23.32 -4.82
CA ASN A 11 11.46 -23.52 -3.73
C ASN A 11 11.09 -22.22 -3.00
N LEU A 12 11.49 -21.06 -3.51
CA LEU A 12 11.31 -19.77 -2.83
C LEU A 12 9.86 -19.50 -2.42
N PHE A 13 8.91 -19.82 -3.29
CA PHE A 13 7.50 -19.55 -3.05
C PHE A 13 6.75 -20.69 -2.33
N ASN A 14 7.42 -21.82 -2.02
CA ASN A 14 6.77 -22.96 -1.38
C ASN A 14 6.24 -22.61 0.02
N LEU A 15 6.88 -21.67 0.73
CA LEU A 15 6.42 -21.15 2.03
C LEU A 15 5.01 -20.53 1.97
N PHE A 16 4.58 -20.06 0.81
CA PHE A 16 3.28 -19.41 0.63
C PHE A 16 2.24 -20.35 0.02
N THR A 17 2.56 -21.64 -0.11
CA THR A 17 1.60 -22.62 -0.64
C THR A 17 0.56 -22.97 0.43
N THR A 18 -0.71 -22.84 0.08
CA THR A 18 -1.85 -22.90 1.01
C THR A 18 -2.37 -24.33 1.22
N VAL A 19 -1.50 -25.27 1.56
CA VAL A 19 -1.98 -26.60 1.99
C VAL A 19 -2.26 -26.55 3.50
N GLY A 20 -3.48 -26.15 3.85
CA GLY A 20 -4.04 -26.38 5.20
C GLY A 20 -4.28 -25.15 6.08
N PHE A 21 -3.49 -24.08 5.99
CA PHE A 21 -3.63 -22.89 6.86
C PHE A 21 -3.45 -21.57 6.07
N ALA A 22 -4.56 -20.90 5.75
CA ALA A 22 -4.55 -19.62 5.01
C ALA A 22 -3.93 -18.45 5.81
N SER A 23 -3.73 -18.61 7.11
CA SER A 23 -3.13 -17.66 8.05
C SER A 23 -1.61 -17.82 8.17
N LEU A 24 -1.06 -19.02 7.98
CA LEU A 24 0.37 -19.30 8.12
C LEU A 24 1.24 -18.50 7.13
N GLN A 25 0.78 -18.38 5.88
CA GLN A 25 1.42 -17.50 4.88
C GLN A 25 1.53 -16.05 5.35
N ARG A 26 0.58 -15.55 6.16
CA ARG A 26 0.59 -14.19 6.71
C ARG A 26 1.66 -14.07 7.78
N HIS A 27 1.82 -15.09 8.62
CA HIS A 27 2.87 -15.15 9.62
C HIS A 27 4.26 -15.17 8.97
N TYR A 28 4.50 -16.03 7.98
CA TYR A 28 5.76 -16.06 7.23
C TYR A 28 6.09 -14.70 6.60
N MET A 29 5.12 -14.07 5.92
CA MET A 29 5.34 -12.76 5.30
C MET A 29 5.61 -11.67 6.35
N ALA A 30 4.85 -11.64 7.44
CA ALA A 30 5.05 -10.66 8.51
C ALA A 30 6.44 -10.76 9.14
N ILE A 31 6.92 -11.99 9.37
CA ILE A 31 8.28 -12.25 9.87
C ILE A 31 9.32 -11.78 8.86
N LEU A 32 9.17 -12.13 7.58
CA LEU A 32 10.12 -11.72 6.55
C LEU A 32 10.22 -10.19 6.42
N ILE A 33 9.09 -9.48 6.52
CA ILE A 33 9.08 -8.01 6.49
C ILE A 33 9.79 -7.42 7.72
N ARG A 34 9.64 -8.02 8.90
CA ARG A 34 10.37 -7.61 10.11
C ARG A 34 11.88 -7.85 9.98
N ILE A 35 12.28 -9.01 9.49
CA ILE A 35 13.70 -9.33 9.19
C ILE A 35 14.26 -8.32 8.18
N TYR A 36 13.49 -8.00 7.14
CA TYR A 36 13.84 -6.96 6.18
C TYR A 36 14.04 -5.59 6.82
N SER A 37 13.14 -5.15 7.70
CA SER A 37 13.28 -3.88 8.44
C SER A 37 14.54 -3.85 9.32
N LEU A 38 14.92 -4.98 9.93
CA LEU A 38 16.17 -5.08 10.68
C LEU A 38 17.40 -5.01 9.77
N ALA A 39 17.32 -5.59 8.57
CA ALA A 39 18.42 -5.68 7.62
C ALA A 39 18.63 -4.40 6.80
N GLU A 40 17.59 -3.58 6.58
CA GLU A 40 17.61 -2.41 5.68
C GLU A 40 18.80 -1.47 5.90
N PHE A 41 19.22 -1.30 7.16
CA PHE A 41 20.34 -0.44 7.54
C PHE A 41 21.51 -1.20 8.17
N ASN A 42 21.49 -2.53 8.14
CA ASN A 42 22.55 -3.34 8.73
C ASN A 42 23.53 -3.85 7.66
N ARG A 43 24.79 -3.43 7.78
CA ARG A 43 25.87 -3.77 6.84
C ARG A 43 26.48 -5.17 7.07
N PHE A 44 26.37 -5.72 8.27
CA PHE A 44 27.15 -6.90 8.69
C PHE A 44 26.31 -8.17 8.87
N GLY A 45 25.07 -8.17 8.35
CA GLY A 45 24.12 -9.24 8.62
C GLY A 45 23.50 -9.13 10.02
N LEU A 46 22.48 -9.93 10.27
CA LEU A 46 21.72 -9.91 11.52
C LEU A 46 22.23 -11.01 12.45
N ALA A 47 22.56 -10.66 13.69
CA ALA A 47 22.86 -11.69 14.70
C ALA A 47 21.63 -12.59 14.90
N ARG A 48 21.83 -13.91 14.93
CA ARG A 48 20.75 -14.89 15.10
C ARG A 48 19.88 -14.59 16.32
N GLU A 49 20.48 -14.19 17.43
CA GLU A 49 19.78 -13.86 18.67
C GLU A 49 18.82 -12.68 18.49
N THR A 50 19.21 -11.68 17.70
CA THR A 50 18.36 -10.52 17.38
C THR A 50 17.16 -10.94 16.54
N VAL A 51 17.37 -11.80 15.54
CA VAL A 51 16.27 -12.32 14.71
C VAL A 51 15.32 -13.21 15.51
N ILE A 52 15.85 -14.05 16.40
CA ILE A 52 15.02 -14.87 17.29
C ILE A 52 14.17 -14.00 18.21
N ALA A 53 14.75 -12.95 18.81
CA ALA A 53 14.00 -12.05 19.68
C ALA A 53 12.84 -11.40 18.92
N GLU A 54 13.08 -10.87 17.72
CA GLU A 54 12.05 -10.25 16.88
C GLU A 54 10.93 -11.24 16.48
N ILE A 55 11.29 -12.49 16.14
CA ILE A 55 10.30 -13.52 15.80
C ILE A 55 9.48 -13.91 17.04
N VAL A 56 10.11 -14.07 18.20
CA VAL A 56 9.41 -14.39 19.46
C VAL A 56 8.43 -13.29 19.83
N ASP A 57 8.83 -12.03 19.71
CA ASP A 57 7.97 -10.88 19.98
C ASP A 57 6.77 -10.88 19.03
N TYR A 58 6.99 -11.14 17.74
CA TYR A 58 5.88 -11.28 16.77
C TYR A 58 4.93 -12.43 17.11
N ILE A 59 5.45 -13.61 17.46
CA ILE A 59 4.62 -14.80 17.78
C ILE A 59 3.68 -14.49 18.94
N LYS A 60 4.17 -13.79 19.96
CA LYS A 60 3.35 -13.36 21.12
C LYS A 60 2.30 -12.34 20.74
N ASP A 61 2.69 -11.31 20.01
CA ASP A 61 1.80 -10.23 19.62
C ASP A 61 0.66 -10.73 18.71
N ALA A 62 0.95 -11.71 17.87
CA ALA A 62 0.01 -12.26 16.89
C ALA A 62 -0.73 -13.53 17.36
N ASP A 63 -0.47 -14.03 18.58
CA ASP A 63 -0.99 -15.30 19.12
C ASP A 63 -0.84 -16.49 18.14
N ALA A 64 0.32 -16.54 17.46
CA ALA A 64 0.56 -17.45 16.32
C ALA A 64 1.05 -18.84 16.73
N GLU A 65 1.21 -19.11 18.03
CA GLU A 65 1.86 -20.31 18.57
C GLU A 65 1.20 -21.61 18.09
N ASN A 66 -0.13 -21.67 18.15
CA ASN A 66 -0.89 -22.87 17.79
C ASN A 66 -0.73 -23.23 16.31
N GLU A 67 -0.73 -22.23 15.43
CA GLU A 67 -0.60 -22.43 13.99
C GLU A 67 0.81 -22.88 13.60
N ILE A 68 1.83 -22.26 14.21
CA ILE A 68 3.24 -22.61 13.96
C ILE A 68 3.54 -24.01 14.52
N GLN A 69 3.00 -24.35 15.69
CA GLN A 69 3.13 -25.68 16.26
C GLN A 69 2.48 -26.75 15.37
N ALA A 70 1.29 -26.47 14.82
CA ALA A 70 0.61 -27.36 13.90
C ALA A 70 1.44 -27.59 12.61
N ASP A 71 2.02 -26.52 12.05
CA ASP A 71 2.91 -26.63 10.89
C ASP A 71 4.16 -27.47 11.20
N MET A 72 4.85 -27.18 12.31
CA MET A 72 6.02 -27.93 12.75
C MET A 72 5.73 -29.42 12.94
N THR A 73 4.54 -29.75 13.46
CA THR A 73 4.12 -31.14 13.66
C THR A 73 3.80 -31.85 12.34
N ASN A 74 3.16 -31.15 11.40
CA ASN A 74 2.73 -31.72 10.12
C ASN A 74 3.89 -31.97 9.16
N GLN A 75 4.97 -31.17 9.24
CA GLN A 75 6.08 -31.27 8.29
C GLN A 75 7.16 -32.30 8.65
N ALA A 76 6.97 -33.10 9.71
CA ALA A 76 7.75 -34.30 10.04
C ALA A 76 9.27 -34.19 9.76
N ASP A 77 9.94 -33.16 10.30
CA ASP A 77 11.41 -33.08 10.31
C ASP A 77 11.94 -33.52 11.69
N PRO A 78 12.51 -34.73 11.82
CA PRO A 78 13.02 -35.25 13.07
C PRO A 78 14.52 -34.97 13.19
N GLU A 79 14.97 -33.72 13.05
CA GLU A 79 16.30 -33.34 13.53
C GLU A 79 16.20 -32.03 14.32
N PRO A 80 16.16 -32.09 15.66
CA PRO A 80 16.52 -30.96 16.49
C PRO A 80 18.01 -30.64 16.26
N ASP A 81 18.33 -29.39 15.97
CA ASP A 81 19.72 -28.91 15.99
C ASP A 81 20.36 -29.32 17.33
N PRO A 82 21.50 -30.04 17.33
CA PRO A 82 22.11 -30.58 18.55
C PRO A 82 22.62 -29.49 19.51
N VAL A 83 22.54 -28.22 19.12
CA VAL A 83 23.14 -27.10 19.86
C VAL A 83 22.15 -26.38 20.79
N SER A 84 20.82 -26.57 20.71
CA SER A 84 19.94 -25.58 21.36
C SER A 84 18.56 -26.01 21.90
N LEU A 85 18.37 -27.25 22.40
CA LEU A 85 17.03 -27.68 22.88
C LEU A 85 16.96 -28.32 24.28
N ALA A 86 18.02 -28.26 25.08
CA ALA A 86 17.92 -28.62 26.50
C ALA A 86 17.53 -27.40 27.35
N GLY A 87 16.23 -27.09 27.45
CA GLY A 87 15.67 -26.10 28.40
C GLY A 87 15.17 -24.78 27.82
N SER A 88 15.07 -24.64 26.49
CA SER A 88 14.58 -23.41 25.84
C SER A 88 13.06 -23.27 25.92
N LYS A 89 12.57 -22.01 25.97
CA LYS A 89 11.13 -21.71 25.94
C LYS A 89 10.50 -22.21 24.62
N PRO A 90 9.21 -22.62 24.60
CA PRO A 90 8.55 -23.11 23.39
C PRO A 90 8.63 -22.11 22.23
N GLU A 91 8.49 -20.82 22.52
CA GLU A 91 8.58 -19.72 21.55
C GLU A 91 9.94 -19.65 20.84
N GLN A 92 11.04 -19.89 21.55
CA GLN A 92 12.39 -19.88 20.96
C GLN A 92 12.58 -21.08 20.03
N THR A 93 11.94 -22.21 20.36
CA THR A 93 11.93 -23.40 19.50
C THR A 93 11.18 -23.11 18.21
N TYR A 94 10.02 -22.43 18.30
CA TYR A 94 9.26 -22.00 17.13
C TYR A 94 10.03 -20.99 16.28
N ALA A 95 10.70 -20.01 16.89
CA ALA A 95 11.52 -19.05 16.18
C ALA A 95 12.68 -19.74 15.42
N ALA A 96 13.38 -20.68 16.06
CA ALA A 96 14.44 -21.45 15.43
C ALA A 96 13.93 -22.30 14.25
N TYR A 97 12.75 -22.94 14.40
CA TYR A 97 12.07 -23.67 13.33
C TYR A 97 11.76 -22.77 12.12
N LEU A 98 11.20 -21.58 12.37
CA LEU A 98 10.86 -20.63 11.32
C LEU A 98 12.10 -20.14 10.56
N ILE A 99 13.18 -19.79 11.27
CA ILE A 99 14.46 -19.43 10.63
C ILE A 99 14.94 -20.60 9.74
N ARG A 100 14.71 -21.86 10.14
CA ARG A 100 15.14 -23.02 9.33
C ARG A 100 14.34 -23.12 8.05
N ARG A 101 13.02 -22.98 8.13
CA ARG A 101 12.13 -22.93 6.98
C ARG A 101 12.46 -21.79 6.01
N LEU A 102 12.75 -20.61 6.54
CA LEU A 102 13.15 -19.45 5.72
C LEU A 102 14.49 -19.72 5.01
N ALA A 103 15.42 -20.42 5.65
CA ALA A 103 16.70 -20.78 5.04
C ALA A 103 16.55 -21.88 3.98
N GLU A 104 15.80 -22.94 4.27
CA GLU A 104 15.53 -24.06 3.34
C GLU A 104 14.83 -23.61 2.05
N SER A 105 13.95 -22.61 2.16
CA SER A 105 13.28 -22.00 1.00
C SER A 105 14.14 -20.98 0.25
N GLY A 106 15.26 -20.53 0.85
CA GLY A 106 16.16 -19.55 0.26
C GLY A 106 15.71 -18.10 0.45
N TRP A 107 14.88 -17.78 1.42
CA TRP A 107 14.62 -16.36 1.76
C TRP A 107 15.75 -15.72 2.56
N ILE A 108 16.47 -16.53 3.34
CA ILE A 108 17.59 -16.10 4.16
C ILE A 108 18.78 -17.04 3.99
N GLU A 109 19.98 -16.53 4.18
CA GLU A 109 21.21 -17.30 4.28
C GLU A 109 21.73 -17.26 5.72
N ARG A 110 22.38 -18.34 6.14
CA ARG A 110 22.97 -18.50 7.46
C ARG A 110 24.49 -18.60 7.29
N GLU A 111 25.22 -17.61 7.78
CA GLU A 111 26.67 -17.63 7.81
C GLU A 111 27.15 -17.97 9.22
N GLN A 112 27.93 -19.05 9.35
CA GLN A 112 28.58 -19.39 10.61
C GLN A 112 30.01 -18.85 10.61
N HIS A 113 30.33 -18.07 11.63
CA HIS A 113 31.66 -17.53 11.83
C HIS A 113 32.55 -18.49 12.66
N ALA A 114 33.86 -18.24 12.64
CA ALA A 114 34.84 -19.08 13.33
C ALA A 114 34.70 -19.07 14.87
N ASP A 115 33.99 -18.08 15.42
CA ASP A 115 33.65 -17.97 16.84
C ASP A 115 32.33 -18.71 17.20
N TYR A 116 31.80 -19.51 16.28
CA TYR A 116 30.49 -20.17 16.38
C TYR A 116 29.30 -19.22 16.47
N SER A 117 29.48 -17.92 16.21
CA SER A 117 28.35 -17.01 16.01
C SER A 117 27.70 -17.26 14.64
N GLU A 118 26.38 -17.14 14.60
CA GLU A 118 25.59 -17.29 13.37
C GLU A 118 24.98 -15.95 13.00
N THR A 119 25.23 -15.51 11.77
CA THR A 119 24.62 -14.33 11.18
C THR A 119 23.64 -14.72 10.08
N ILE A 120 22.53 -14.00 10.03
CA ILE A 120 21.46 -14.16 9.07
C ILE A 120 21.57 -13.05 8.04
N ILE A 121 21.64 -13.44 6.77
CA ILE A 121 21.83 -12.54 5.63
C ILE A 121 20.61 -12.64 4.71
N LEU A 122 20.17 -11.50 4.17
CA LEU A 122 19.17 -11.46 3.11
C LEU A 122 19.87 -11.38 1.76
N PRO A 123 19.65 -12.35 0.85
CA PRO A 123 20.13 -12.27 -0.52
C PRO A 123 19.53 -11.07 -1.28
N ASP A 124 20.22 -10.56 -2.30
CA ASP A 124 19.78 -9.39 -3.08
C ASP A 124 18.38 -9.54 -3.70
N TYR A 125 18.06 -10.75 -4.19
CA TYR A 125 16.73 -11.03 -4.73
C TYR A 125 15.65 -11.01 -3.65
N ALA A 126 15.94 -11.51 -2.45
CA ALA A 126 15.01 -11.49 -1.32
C ALA A 126 14.78 -10.04 -0.87
N PHE A 127 15.83 -9.23 -0.79
CA PHE A 127 15.72 -7.80 -0.50
C PHE A 127 14.80 -7.08 -1.50
N THR A 128 14.99 -7.33 -2.80
CA THR A 128 14.16 -6.74 -3.86
C THR A 128 12.70 -7.15 -3.76
N LEU A 129 12.43 -8.44 -3.48
CA LEU A 129 11.07 -8.95 -3.35
C LEU A 129 10.39 -8.44 -2.07
N LEU A 130 11.11 -8.39 -0.95
CA LEU A 130 10.57 -7.90 0.32
C LEU A 130 10.29 -6.40 0.28
N GLU A 131 11.10 -5.62 -0.44
CA GLU A 131 10.77 -4.22 -0.71
C GLU A 131 9.48 -4.08 -1.53
N ALA A 132 9.29 -4.94 -2.53
CA ALA A 132 8.04 -4.96 -3.30
C ALA A 132 6.83 -5.32 -2.42
N PHE A 133 6.96 -6.32 -1.53
CA PHE A 133 5.90 -6.66 -0.58
C PHE A 133 5.63 -5.55 0.43
N ARG A 134 6.67 -4.90 0.97
CA ARG A 134 6.53 -3.72 1.85
C ARG A 134 5.76 -2.60 1.13
N SER A 135 6.14 -2.29 -0.10
CA SER A 135 5.47 -1.28 -0.92
C SER A 135 3.98 -1.60 -1.14
N ILE A 136 3.64 -2.88 -1.35
CA ILE A 136 2.25 -3.35 -1.45
C ILE A 136 1.51 -3.18 -0.10
N GLN A 137 2.16 -3.53 1.02
CA GLN A 137 1.56 -3.43 2.35
C GLN A 137 1.29 -1.98 2.76
N GLU A 138 2.24 -1.08 2.55
CA GLU A 138 2.11 0.32 2.95
C GLU A 138 1.07 1.08 2.11
N GLN A 139 0.77 0.60 0.90
CA GLN A 139 -0.13 1.24 -0.05
C GLN A 139 0.17 2.75 -0.22
N LYS A 140 1.46 3.13 -0.13
CA LYS A 140 1.88 4.53 -0.13
C LYS A 140 1.24 5.27 -1.30
N PRO A 141 0.54 6.39 -1.05
CA PRO A 141 -0.02 7.21 -2.12
C PRO A 141 1.11 7.61 -3.07
N ARG A 142 0.95 7.34 -4.37
CA ARG A 142 1.99 7.71 -5.35
C ARG A 142 2.16 9.22 -5.39
N GLU A 143 3.41 9.66 -5.30
CA GLU A 143 3.78 11.09 -5.31
C GLU A 143 3.94 11.64 -6.73
N PHE A 144 2.82 11.79 -7.46
CA PHE A 144 2.87 12.35 -8.82
C PHE A 144 3.39 13.80 -8.85
N LYS A 145 3.06 14.58 -7.81
CA LYS A 145 3.46 15.98 -7.69
C LYS A 145 4.97 16.13 -7.52
N GLY A 146 5.56 15.29 -6.67
CA GLY A 146 6.99 15.31 -6.38
C GLY A 146 7.81 15.01 -7.63
N GLN A 147 7.43 13.96 -8.37
CA GLN A 147 8.10 13.56 -9.62
C GLN A 147 8.01 14.63 -10.71
N LEU A 148 6.83 15.24 -10.91
CA LEU A 148 6.67 16.30 -11.91
C LEU A 148 7.41 17.58 -11.52
N TYR A 149 7.44 17.92 -10.23
CA TYR A 149 8.25 19.02 -9.72
C TYR A 149 9.75 18.76 -9.91
N ALA A 150 10.22 17.54 -9.60
CA ALA A 150 11.60 17.14 -9.80
C ALA A 150 12.01 17.24 -11.27
N ALA A 151 11.19 16.72 -12.18
CA ALA A 151 11.36 16.90 -13.63
C ALA A 151 11.50 18.38 -14.02
N HIS A 152 10.61 19.24 -13.51
CA HIS A 152 10.71 20.68 -13.78
C HIS A 152 12.01 21.30 -13.25
N GLN A 153 12.45 20.94 -12.04
CA GLN A 153 13.70 21.44 -11.48
C GLN A 153 14.93 20.97 -12.26
N LEU A 154 14.94 19.73 -12.74
CA LEU A 154 16.02 19.19 -13.57
C LEU A 154 16.17 19.96 -14.87
N ILE A 155 15.05 20.23 -15.55
CA ILE A 155 15.02 21.01 -16.79
C ILE A 155 15.45 22.46 -16.56
N THR A 156 14.95 23.08 -15.48
CA THR A 156 15.35 24.44 -15.09
C THR A 156 16.84 24.52 -14.77
N SER A 157 17.37 23.52 -14.08
CA SER A 157 18.78 23.48 -13.68
C SER A 157 19.70 23.33 -14.87
N ALA A 158 19.37 22.44 -15.82
CA ALA A 158 20.13 22.27 -17.07
C ALA A 158 20.13 23.53 -17.96
N THR A 159 19.10 24.37 -17.84
CA THR A 159 19.02 25.64 -18.58
C THR A 159 19.78 26.75 -17.88
N THR A 160 19.80 26.76 -16.54
CA THR A 160 20.30 27.89 -15.74
C THR A 160 21.76 27.72 -15.30
N HIS A 161 22.17 26.49 -15.00
CA HIS A 161 23.48 26.16 -14.45
C HIS A 161 24.36 25.54 -15.52
N LYS A 162 25.42 26.25 -15.90
CA LYS A 162 26.36 25.79 -16.94
C LYS A 162 27.12 24.51 -16.57
N ASP A 163 27.26 24.23 -15.28
CA ASP A 163 27.98 23.06 -14.76
C ASP A 163 27.07 21.83 -14.56
N PHE A 164 25.76 21.97 -14.78
CA PHE A 164 24.82 20.86 -14.62
C PHE A 164 24.78 20.01 -15.88
N SER A 165 25.00 18.70 -15.74
CA SER A 165 25.00 17.75 -16.85
C SER A 165 23.65 17.72 -17.59
N PRO A 166 23.59 18.14 -18.86
CA PRO A 166 22.39 18.05 -19.67
C PRO A 166 21.94 16.60 -19.88
N THR A 167 22.88 15.67 -20.03
CA THR A 167 22.59 14.23 -20.18
C THR A 167 21.87 13.67 -18.95
N LEU A 168 22.35 14.02 -17.76
CA LEU A 168 21.70 13.63 -16.50
C LEU A 168 20.30 14.26 -16.38
N ALA A 169 20.16 15.53 -16.78
CA ALA A 169 18.87 16.21 -16.78
C ALA A 169 17.83 15.48 -17.63
N VAL A 170 18.19 15.10 -18.86
CA VAL A 170 17.30 14.42 -19.80
C VAL A 170 16.91 13.03 -19.28
N SER A 171 17.90 12.23 -18.88
CA SER A 171 17.68 10.86 -18.39
C SER A 171 16.83 10.82 -17.11
N GLN A 172 17.11 11.68 -16.14
CA GLN A 172 16.30 11.76 -14.90
C GLN A 172 14.91 12.35 -15.16
N THR A 173 14.78 13.34 -16.06
CA THR A 173 13.47 13.86 -16.45
C THR A 173 12.63 12.77 -17.11
N TYR A 174 13.22 12.00 -18.02
CA TYR A 174 12.56 10.88 -18.68
C TYR A 174 11.99 9.89 -17.66
N GLU A 175 12.80 9.46 -16.68
CA GLU A 175 12.34 8.49 -15.67
C GLU A 175 11.26 9.08 -14.75
N ASN A 176 11.38 10.34 -14.33
CA ASN A 176 10.33 11.00 -13.54
C ASN A 176 9.00 11.08 -14.31
N ILE A 177 9.02 11.49 -15.59
CA ILE A 177 7.81 11.58 -16.42
C ILE A 177 7.22 10.20 -16.68
N ARG A 178 8.06 9.19 -16.94
CA ARG A 178 7.63 7.80 -17.09
C ARG A 178 6.93 7.29 -15.82
N GLN A 179 7.46 7.58 -14.64
CA GLN A 179 6.85 7.19 -13.37
C GLN A 179 5.51 7.88 -13.13
N VAL A 180 5.40 9.17 -13.43
CA VAL A 180 4.13 9.93 -13.36
C VAL A 180 3.08 9.28 -14.25
N VAL A 181 3.37 9.08 -15.54
CA VAL A 181 2.41 8.50 -16.48
C VAL A 181 2.02 7.08 -16.10
N ARG A 182 2.99 6.24 -15.73
CA ARG A 182 2.71 4.88 -15.25
C ARG A 182 1.80 4.90 -14.03
N GLY A 183 2.11 5.79 -13.08
CA GLY A 183 1.30 6.01 -11.88
C GLY A 183 -0.13 6.42 -12.15
N LEU A 184 -0.35 7.37 -13.04
CA LEU A 184 -1.68 7.80 -13.44
C LEU A 184 -2.46 6.71 -14.20
N ASN A 185 -1.79 5.96 -15.08
CA ASN A 185 -2.39 4.81 -15.74
C ASN A 185 -2.82 3.72 -14.76
N GLU A 186 -1.97 3.40 -13.79
CA GLU A 186 -2.31 2.42 -12.75
C GLU A 186 -3.47 2.90 -11.87
N LEU A 187 -3.49 4.19 -11.49
CA LEU A 187 -4.65 4.80 -10.80
C LEU A 187 -5.93 4.64 -11.64
N ASN A 188 -5.87 4.95 -12.93
CA ASN A 188 -7.00 4.83 -13.86
C ASN A 188 -7.53 3.38 -13.92
N GLN A 189 -6.64 2.39 -14.04
CA GLN A 189 -7.01 0.97 -14.04
C GLN A 189 -7.54 0.50 -12.68
N ASN A 190 -6.96 0.99 -11.58
CA ASN A 190 -7.45 0.69 -10.24
C ASN A 190 -8.88 1.21 -10.06
N ILE A 191 -9.16 2.47 -10.40
CA ILE A 191 -10.52 3.04 -10.34
C ILE A 191 -11.48 2.20 -11.20
N ARG A 192 -11.06 1.81 -12.41
CA ARG A 192 -11.86 0.92 -13.28
C ARG A 192 -12.22 -0.39 -12.57
N ARG A 193 -11.26 -1.05 -11.90
CA ARG A 193 -11.52 -2.28 -11.12
C ARG A 193 -12.56 -2.04 -10.04
N TYR A 194 -12.55 -0.87 -9.39
CA TYR A 194 -13.58 -0.51 -8.40
C TYR A 194 -14.96 -0.28 -9.02
N VAL A 195 -15.05 0.34 -10.21
CA VAL A 195 -16.32 0.46 -10.97
C VAL A 195 -16.88 -0.94 -11.27
N GLU A 196 -16.04 -1.86 -11.72
CA GLU A 196 -16.43 -3.23 -12.03
C GLU A 196 -16.83 -4.01 -10.77
N ARG A 197 -16.16 -3.81 -9.62
CA ARG A 197 -16.58 -4.40 -8.33
C ARG A 197 -17.93 -3.83 -7.88
N ALA A 198 -18.09 -2.51 -7.91
CA ALA A 198 -19.32 -1.83 -7.49
C ALA A 198 -20.51 -2.07 -8.42
N THR A 199 -20.35 -2.77 -9.55
CA THR A 199 -21.46 -3.21 -10.41
C THR A 199 -21.90 -4.64 -10.14
N LYS A 200 -21.10 -5.43 -9.41
CA LYS A 200 -21.47 -6.81 -9.03
C LYS A 200 -22.59 -6.80 -8.00
N LYS A 201 -23.31 -7.92 -7.89
CA LYS A 201 -24.29 -8.13 -6.82
C LYS A 201 -23.54 -8.28 -5.49
N MET A 202 -23.42 -7.20 -4.73
CA MET A 202 -22.78 -7.16 -3.40
C MET A 202 -23.79 -6.68 -2.36
N GLU A 203 -23.71 -7.16 -1.12
CA GLU A 203 -24.56 -6.66 -0.03
C GLU A 203 -24.28 -5.20 0.32
N VAL A 204 -25.25 -4.52 0.95
CA VAL A 204 -25.10 -3.09 1.27
C VAL A 204 -23.89 -2.86 2.18
N ALA A 205 -23.67 -3.72 3.16
CA ALA A 205 -22.51 -3.66 4.04
C ALA A 205 -21.20 -3.77 3.26
N ASP A 206 -21.11 -4.69 2.29
CA ASP A 206 -19.92 -4.88 1.46
C ASP A 206 -19.67 -3.68 0.53
N LEU A 207 -20.73 -3.08 -0.01
CA LEU A 207 -20.62 -1.86 -0.82
C LEU A 207 -20.15 -0.65 0.01
N LEU A 208 -20.58 -0.55 1.26
CA LEU A 208 -20.13 0.50 2.18
C LEU A 208 -18.66 0.30 2.56
N ARG A 209 -18.23 -0.92 2.88
CA ARG A 209 -16.81 -1.26 3.11
C ARG A 209 -15.96 -0.93 1.88
N LEU A 210 -16.43 -1.33 0.69
CA LEU A 210 -15.76 -1.02 -0.58
C LEU A 210 -15.59 0.50 -0.78
N GLN A 211 -16.58 1.31 -0.39
CA GLN A 211 -16.54 2.76 -0.52
C GLN A 211 -15.62 3.42 0.51
N PHE A 212 -15.79 3.11 1.79
CA PHE A 212 -15.18 3.86 2.88
C PHE A 212 -13.85 3.27 3.35
N ASP A 213 -13.74 1.95 3.40
CA ASP A 213 -12.55 1.26 3.92
C ASP A 213 -11.55 1.01 2.79
N ASP A 214 -12.02 0.57 1.62
CA ASP A 214 -11.13 0.32 0.48
C ASP A 214 -10.90 1.61 -0.34
N TYR A 215 -11.91 2.08 -1.07
CA TYR A 215 -11.70 3.09 -2.12
C TYR A 215 -11.22 4.44 -1.58
N THR A 216 -11.86 4.95 -0.53
CA THR A 216 -11.57 6.27 0.03
C THR A 216 -10.18 6.31 0.68
N GLN A 217 -9.74 5.22 1.33
CA GLN A 217 -8.41 5.16 1.93
C GLN A 217 -7.31 4.94 0.88
N THR A 218 -7.52 4.03 -0.07
CA THR A 218 -6.47 3.63 -1.02
C THR A 218 -6.32 4.61 -2.20
N LEU A 219 -7.42 5.07 -2.79
CA LEU A 219 -7.41 5.88 -4.01
C LEU A 219 -7.78 7.34 -3.77
N GLY A 220 -8.49 7.63 -2.67
CA GLY A 220 -8.91 8.98 -2.28
C GLY A 220 -7.73 9.97 -2.20
N PRO A 221 -6.64 9.66 -1.46
CA PRO A 221 -5.49 10.55 -1.35
C PRO A 221 -4.80 10.81 -2.70
N ALA A 222 -4.62 9.77 -3.52
CA ALA A 222 -3.98 9.87 -4.84
C ALA A 222 -4.79 10.76 -5.79
N TYR A 223 -6.12 10.60 -5.81
CA TYR A 223 -7.03 11.45 -6.59
C TYR A 223 -7.09 12.89 -6.07
N HIS A 224 -7.14 13.10 -4.74
CA HIS A 224 -7.12 14.43 -4.15
C HIS A 224 -5.81 15.18 -4.44
N ALA A 225 -4.68 14.48 -4.40
CA ALA A 225 -3.39 15.03 -4.78
C ALA A 225 -3.45 15.52 -6.24
N LEU A 226 -3.97 14.72 -7.16
CA LEU A 226 -4.15 15.11 -8.56
C LEU A 226 -4.96 16.41 -8.72
N LYS A 227 -6.14 16.48 -8.08
CA LYS A 227 -7.07 17.62 -8.21
C LYS A 227 -6.56 18.92 -7.61
N THR A 228 -5.79 18.84 -6.53
CA THR A 228 -5.26 20.02 -5.82
C THR A 228 -3.93 20.52 -6.40
N SER A 229 -3.54 20.03 -7.57
CA SER A 229 -2.26 20.32 -8.20
C SER A 229 -2.37 21.39 -9.28
N ASP A 230 -2.51 22.65 -8.88
CA ASP A 230 -2.45 23.78 -9.83
C ASP A 230 -1.11 23.81 -10.60
N HIS A 231 -0.08 23.22 -10.01
CA HIS A 231 1.27 23.14 -10.58
C HIS A 231 1.43 22.15 -11.74
N VAL A 232 0.54 21.16 -11.94
CA VAL A 232 0.71 20.15 -13.00
C VAL A 232 0.63 20.77 -14.38
N SER A 233 -0.37 21.64 -14.63
CA SER A 233 -0.52 22.32 -15.91
C SER A 233 0.62 23.31 -16.18
N ARG A 234 1.09 24.00 -15.14
CA ARG A 234 2.22 24.92 -15.25
C ARG A 234 3.53 24.18 -15.55
N TYR A 235 3.94 23.24 -14.70
CA TYR A 235 5.21 22.52 -14.88
C TYR A 235 5.26 21.75 -16.19
N ARG A 236 4.15 21.16 -16.61
CA ARG A 236 4.04 20.55 -17.93
C ARG A 236 4.39 21.53 -19.04
N ARG A 237 3.73 22.69 -19.07
CA ARG A 237 3.96 23.71 -20.12
C ARG A 237 5.40 24.17 -20.12
N ASP A 238 5.95 24.45 -18.94
CA ASP A 238 7.33 24.93 -18.79
C ASP A 238 8.33 23.87 -19.29
N ILE A 239 8.15 22.60 -18.93
CA ILE A 239 9.00 21.49 -19.41
C ILE A 239 8.89 21.30 -20.93
N VAL A 240 7.66 21.24 -21.46
CA VAL A 240 7.43 21.02 -22.91
C VAL A 240 8.06 22.13 -23.73
N ASN A 241 7.83 23.40 -23.35
CA ASN A 241 8.40 24.55 -24.05
C ASN A 241 9.93 24.49 -24.05
N GLN A 242 10.55 24.17 -22.92
CA GLN A 242 12.01 24.10 -22.83
C GLN A 242 12.59 22.95 -23.66
N ILE A 243 11.96 21.78 -23.65
CA ILE A 243 12.39 20.64 -24.47
C ILE A 243 12.22 20.93 -25.96
N GLN A 244 11.14 21.62 -26.36
CA GLN A 244 10.96 22.04 -27.75
C GLN A 244 12.06 22.99 -28.22
N ILE A 245 12.57 23.86 -27.34
CA ILE A 245 13.74 24.71 -27.63
C ILE A 245 14.98 23.83 -27.83
N TRP A 246 15.24 22.86 -26.94
CA TRP A 246 16.39 21.95 -27.06
C TRP A 246 16.34 21.08 -28.32
N LEU A 247 15.15 20.61 -28.71
CA LEU A 247 14.96 19.85 -29.95
C LEU A 247 15.24 20.67 -31.22
N GLN A 248 15.29 22.00 -31.13
CA GLN A 248 15.63 22.90 -32.25
C GLN A 248 17.06 23.43 -32.18
N ASP A 249 17.81 23.09 -31.13
CA ASP A 249 19.18 23.54 -30.90
C ASP A 249 20.16 22.40 -31.20
N ASP A 250 20.59 22.32 -32.46
CA ASP A 250 21.52 21.28 -32.95
C ASP A 250 22.84 21.28 -32.17
N ASP A 251 23.34 22.45 -31.76
CA ASP A 251 24.58 22.59 -30.99
C ASP A 251 24.42 22.05 -29.56
N TRP A 252 23.26 22.26 -28.94
CA TRP A 252 22.94 21.68 -27.63
C TRP A 252 22.79 20.16 -27.70
N LEU A 253 22.10 19.65 -28.73
CA LEU A 253 21.92 18.21 -28.95
C LEU A 253 23.25 17.51 -29.17
N ALA A 254 24.11 18.04 -30.04
CA ALA A 254 25.42 17.47 -30.32
C ALA A 254 26.30 17.39 -29.06
N ARG A 255 26.35 18.46 -28.26
CA ARG A 255 27.13 18.49 -27.00
C ARG A 255 26.60 17.50 -25.97
N THR A 256 25.28 17.37 -25.86
CA THR A 256 24.63 16.46 -24.91
C THR A 256 24.81 15.01 -25.34
N ALA A 257 24.72 14.72 -26.64
CA ALA A 257 25.00 13.40 -27.20
C ALA A 257 26.47 12.99 -27.01
N GLU A 258 27.41 13.92 -27.20
CA GLU A 258 28.84 13.67 -26.95
C GLU A 258 29.11 13.34 -25.48
N GLU A 259 28.48 14.06 -24.55
CA GLU A 259 28.55 13.77 -23.13
C GLU A 259 27.99 12.36 -22.80
N LEU A 260 26.82 12.00 -23.34
CA LEU A 260 26.23 10.67 -23.16
C LEU A 260 27.12 9.56 -23.73
N ALA A 261 27.71 9.78 -24.91
CA ALA A 261 28.64 8.84 -25.54
C ALA A 261 29.97 8.69 -24.77
N ALA A 262 30.38 9.71 -24.02
CA ALA A 262 31.55 9.62 -23.13
C ALA A 262 31.25 8.85 -21.84
N GLN A 263 30.04 8.99 -21.30
CA GLN A 263 29.60 8.31 -20.06
C GLN A 263 29.17 6.86 -20.31
N SER A 264 28.66 6.56 -21.51
CA SER A 264 28.13 5.26 -21.90
C SER A 264 28.98 4.62 -22.99
N ARG A 265 28.97 3.29 -23.12
CA ARG A 265 29.66 2.59 -24.23
C ARG A 265 28.86 2.66 -25.53
N LEU A 266 28.43 3.86 -25.93
CA LEU A 266 27.59 4.13 -27.10
C LEU A 266 28.38 4.85 -28.18
N SER A 267 28.01 4.63 -29.45
CA SER A 267 28.51 5.47 -30.54
C SER A 267 27.84 6.86 -30.51
N PRO A 268 28.48 7.91 -31.05
CA PRO A 268 27.89 9.26 -31.10
C PRO A 268 26.50 9.30 -31.73
N ALA A 269 26.28 8.56 -32.82
CA ALA A 269 24.98 8.47 -33.49
C ALA A 269 23.92 7.76 -32.63
N GLN A 270 24.30 6.75 -31.84
CA GLN A 270 23.38 6.09 -30.91
C GLN A 270 22.99 7.01 -29.76
N ALA A 271 23.95 7.75 -29.20
CA ALA A 271 23.71 8.70 -28.12
C ALA A 271 22.78 9.85 -28.56
N GLU A 272 23.01 10.41 -29.76
CA GLU A 272 22.16 11.44 -30.34
C GLU A 272 20.73 10.93 -30.57
N HIS A 273 20.59 9.70 -31.06
CA HIS A 273 19.28 9.06 -31.22
C HIS A 273 18.57 8.86 -29.87
N GLU A 274 19.27 8.41 -28.84
CA GLU A 274 18.71 8.16 -27.51
C GLU A 274 18.25 9.44 -26.82
N ILE A 275 19.02 10.52 -26.91
CA ILE A 275 18.62 11.84 -26.40
C ILE A 275 17.36 12.34 -27.13
N ASN A 276 17.36 12.31 -28.47
CA ASN A 276 16.20 12.73 -29.25
C ASN A 276 14.95 11.92 -28.90
N GLN A 277 15.06 10.59 -28.82
CA GLN A 277 13.95 9.72 -28.43
C GLN A 277 13.44 10.04 -27.03
N SER A 278 14.35 10.29 -26.08
CA SER A 278 13.99 10.63 -24.70
C SER A 278 13.22 11.95 -24.62
N LEU A 279 13.69 12.99 -25.33
CA LEU A 279 13.03 14.30 -25.40
C LEU A 279 11.65 14.20 -26.05
N ILE A 280 11.54 13.52 -27.21
CA ILE A 280 10.27 13.31 -27.91
C ILE A 280 9.29 12.52 -27.02
N PHE A 281 9.77 11.48 -26.33
CA PHE A 281 8.96 10.73 -25.39
C PHE A 281 8.40 11.63 -24.30
N ILE A 282 9.24 12.46 -23.66
CA ILE A 282 8.81 13.36 -22.59
C ILE A 282 7.70 14.29 -23.08
N VAL A 283 7.89 14.95 -24.25
CA VAL A 283 6.88 15.85 -24.82
C VAL A 283 5.58 15.11 -25.08
N HIS A 284 5.62 13.98 -25.78
CA HIS A 284 4.44 13.19 -26.10
C HIS A 284 3.68 12.74 -24.84
N GLN A 285 4.42 12.25 -23.83
CA GLN A 285 3.82 11.83 -22.56
C GLN A 285 3.16 12.98 -21.82
N LEU A 286 3.82 14.15 -21.77
CA LEU A 286 3.32 15.34 -21.12
C LEU A 286 2.07 15.90 -21.81
N GLU A 287 2.04 15.96 -23.14
CA GLU A 287 0.87 16.36 -23.92
C GLU A 287 -0.30 15.38 -23.75
N GLY A 288 -0.01 14.09 -23.63
CA GLY A 288 -0.99 13.04 -23.35
C GLY A 288 -1.55 13.03 -21.92
N LEU A 289 -1.07 13.89 -21.02
CA LEU A 289 -1.55 13.92 -19.62
C LEU A 289 -3.00 14.40 -19.53
N ASP A 290 -3.38 15.49 -20.21
CA ASP A 290 -4.73 16.06 -20.09
C ASP A 290 -5.86 15.06 -20.41
N PRO A 291 -5.81 14.30 -21.53
CA PRO A 291 -6.83 13.29 -21.78
C PRO A 291 -6.81 12.16 -20.73
N LEU A 292 -5.63 11.77 -20.23
CA LEU A 292 -5.54 10.76 -19.16
C LEU A 292 -6.17 11.24 -17.85
N LEU A 293 -5.97 12.52 -17.49
CA LEU A 293 -6.59 13.14 -16.31
C LEU A 293 -8.11 13.21 -16.47
N ALA A 294 -8.60 13.60 -17.63
CA ALA A 294 -10.04 13.64 -17.92
C ALA A 294 -10.67 12.24 -17.82
N ASP A 295 -9.98 11.20 -18.30
CA ASP A 295 -10.41 9.81 -18.16
C ASP A 295 -10.49 9.36 -16.69
N ILE A 296 -9.49 9.72 -15.88
CA ILE A 296 -9.47 9.43 -14.44
C ILE A 296 -10.66 10.10 -13.76
N ASP A 297 -10.92 11.38 -14.03
CA ASP A 297 -12.04 12.14 -13.47
C ASP A 297 -13.38 11.53 -13.87
N ALA A 298 -13.55 11.18 -15.15
CA ALA A 298 -14.77 10.53 -15.65
C ALA A 298 -15.03 9.20 -14.95
N ARG A 299 -14.00 8.36 -14.76
CA ARG A 299 -14.13 7.08 -14.07
C ARG A 299 -14.36 7.23 -12.58
N HIS A 300 -13.71 8.19 -11.93
CA HIS A 300 -13.96 8.50 -10.52
C HIS A 300 -15.43 8.90 -10.31
N ALA A 301 -15.95 9.81 -11.14
CA ALA A 301 -17.35 10.21 -11.10
C ALA A 301 -18.31 9.03 -11.42
N GLN A 302 -17.94 8.18 -12.38
CA GLN A 302 -18.70 6.97 -12.71
C GLN A 302 -18.78 6.01 -11.52
N TYR A 303 -17.65 5.79 -10.82
CA TYR A 303 -17.59 4.94 -9.64
C TYR A 303 -18.56 5.45 -8.57
N LEU A 304 -18.43 6.72 -8.15
CA LEU A 304 -19.28 7.31 -7.12
C LEU A 304 -20.77 7.24 -7.51
N ARG A 305 -21.11 7.60 -8.76
CA ARG A 305 -22.49 7.55 -9.23
C ARG A 305 -23.05 6.12 -9.19
N THR A 306 -22.23 5.13 -9.50
CA THR A 306 -22.63 3.72 -9.56
C THR A 306 -22.78 3.15 -8.15
N SER A 307 -21.79 3.34 -7.27
CA SER A 307 -21.83 2.87 -5.89
C SER A 307 -23.01 3.48 -5.13
N PHE A 308 -23.21 4.81 -5.21
CA PHE A 308 -24.35 5.47 -4.57
C PHE A 308 -25.70 5.00 -5.12
N ARG A 309 -25.81 4.78 -6.43
CA ARG A 309 -27.05 4.25 -7.03
C ARG A 309 -27.34 2.85 -6.51
N GLN A 310 -26.34 1.97 -6.41
CA GLN A 310 -26.54 0.63 -5.88
C GLN A 310 -26.93 0.64 -4.41
N ILE A 311 -26.24 1.44 -3.59
CA ILE A 311 -26.57 1.63 -2.18
C ILE A 311 -28.01 2.13 -2.04
N ARG A 312 -28.40 3.17 -2.80
CA ARG A 312 -29.76 3.73 -2.76
C ARG A 312 -30.82 2.74 -3.24
N TYR A 313 -30.55 1.98 -4.31
CA TYR A 313 -31.46 0.97 -4.81
C TYR A 313 -31.68 -0.13 -3.79
N LYS A 314 -30.60 -0.66 -3.20
CA LYS A 314 -30.69 -1.69 -2.17
C LYS A 314 -31.37 -1.17 -0.91
N LEU A 315 -31.04 0.04 -0.45
CA LEU A 315 -31.66 0.63 0.75
C LEU A 315 -33.13 1.03 0.51
N GLY A 316 -33.48 1.41 -0.72
CA GLY A 316 -34.85 1.77 -1.11
C GLY A 316 -35.75 0.58 -1.45
N ASN A 317 -35.17 -0.59 -1.75
CA ASN A 317 -35.90 -1.83 -2.02
C ASN A 317 -35.85 -2.83 -0.86
N ALA A 318 -34.88 -2.74 0.05
CA ALA A 318 -34.79 -3.62 1.20
C ALA A 318 -35.98 -3.47 2.14
N ASP A 319 -36.69 -2.35 2.09
CA ASP A 319 -37.93 -2.10 2.79
C ASP A 319 -38.59 -0.86 2.20
N GLY A 320 -39.91 -0.83 2.13
CA GLY A 320 -40.71 0.28 1.61
C GLY A 320 -40.14 1.65 1.99
N SER A 321 -40.15 2.56 1.01
CA SER A 321 -39.64 3.93 1.05
C SER A 321 -39.52 4.45 2.48
N PHE A 322 -38.37 4.99 2.88
CA PHE A 322 -38.19 5.63 4.19
C PHE A 322 -39.38 6.54 4.59
N LYS A 323 -40.02 7.17 3.59
CA LYS A 323 -41.27 7.91 3.72
C LYS A 323 -42.46 7.06 4.18
N ASP A 324 -42.64 5.86 3.64
CA ASP A 324 -43.71 4.92 3.99
C ASP A 324 -43.53 4.38 5.41
N ARG A 325 -42.29 4.20 5.87
CA ARG A 325 -42.02 3.87 7.28
C ARG A 325 -42.33 5.03 8.22
N LEU A 326 -41.96 6.25 7.86
CA LEU A 326 -42.33 7.44 8.63
C LEU A 326 -43.85 7.65 8.67
N VAL A 327 -44.54 7.39 7.56
CA VAL A 327 -46.00 7.47 7.48
C VAL A 327 -46.66 6.39 8.33
N SER A 328 -46.18 5.13 8.25
CA SER A 328 -46.67 4.04 9.09
C SER A 328 -46.45 4.30 10.59
N LEU A 329 -45.26 4.79 10.96
CA LEU A 329 -44.94 5.15 12.34
C LEU A 329 -45.80 6.33 12.84
N ALA A 330 -46.00 7.35 12.01
CA ALA A 330 -46.87 8.49 12.34
C ALA A 330 -48.34 8.08 12.49
N GLN A 331 -48.82 7.13 11.67
CA GLN A 331 -50.18 6.58 11.79
C GLN A 331 -50.35 5.76 13.07
N HIS A 332 -49.38 4.93 13.43
CA HIS A 332 -49.40 4.17 14.69
C HIS A 332 -49.34 5.08 15.92
N LEU A 333 -48.46 6.10 15.92
CA LEU A 333 -48.38 7.08 17.00
C LEU A 333 -49.66 7.92 17.12
N SER A 334 -50.30 8.26 15.99
CA SER A 334 -51.58 8.97 15.99
C SER A 334 -52.73 8.11 16.54
N ALA A 335 -52.73 6.81 16.28
CA ALA A 335 -53.72 5.88 16.82
C ALA A 335 -53.55 5.72 18.34
N LEU A 336 -52.32 5.54 18.82
CA LEU A 336 -52.01 5.45 20.25
C LEU A 336 -52.38 6.73 21.02
N ARG A 337 -52.19 7.91 20.40
CA ARG A 337 -52.59 9.20 20.98
C ARG A 337 -54.12 9.36 21.05
N ALA A 338 -54.86 8.79 20.09
CA ALA A 338 -56.33 8.82 20.11
C ALA A 338 -56.92 7.89 21.20
N GLU A 339 -56.17 6.86 21.59
CA GLU A 339 -56.50 5.95 22.70
C GLU A 339 -56.11 6.49 24.08
N GLY A 340 -55.58 7.72 24.16
CA GLY A 340 -55.33 8.43 25.42
C GLY A 340 -54.05 8.02 26.16
N LEU A 341 -53.13 7.33 25.50
CA LEU A 341 -51.82 6.98 26.06
C LEU A 341 -50.81 8.10 25.79
N GLU A 342 -50.33 8.75 26.86
CA GLU A 342 -49.34 9.83 26.78
C GLU A 342 -47.88 9.31 26.75
N GLU A 343 -47.67 8.01 27.02
CA GLU A 343 -46.37 7.32 26.94
C GLU A 343 -46.46 6.01 26.14
N LEU A 344 -45.36 5.64 25.48
CA LEU A 344 -45.26 4.43 24.66
C LEU A 344 -45.33 3.17 25.55
N PRO A 345 -46.10 2.13 25.17
CA PRO A 345 -46.15 0.88 25.93
C PRO A 345 -44.77 0.21 26.00
N GLU A 346 -44.43 -0.41 27.15
CA GLU A 346 -43.10 -0.98 27.40
C GLU A 346 -42.71 -2.14 26.44
N ASP A 347 -43.66 -2.69 25.68
CA ASP A 347 -43.44 -3.87 24.82
C ASP A 347 -42.87 -3.56 23.41
N VAL A 348 -42.57 -2.30 23.09
CA VAL A 348 -42.07 -1.90 21.75
C VAL A 348 -40.60 -2.31 21.49
N ASN A 349 -39.88 -2.82 22.51
CA ASN A 349 -38.45 -3.13 22.40
C ASN A 349 -38.12 -4.51 21.76
N THR A 350 -39.04 -5.13 21.03
CA THR A 350 -38.84 -6.47 20.44
C THR A 350 -38.29 -6.50 19.01
N TYR A 351 -37.97 -5.35 18.38
CA TYR A 351 -37.32 -5.30 17.06
C TYR A 351 -35.82 -4.96 17.08
N THR A 352 -35.17 -5.07 18.22
CA THR A 352 -33.73 -4.81 18.41
C THR A 352 -33.01 -6.07 18.88
N SER A 353 -33.08 -7.16 18.12
CA SER A 353 -32.19 -8.32 18.28
C SER A 353 -32.21 -9.22 17.04
N THR A 354 -31.43 -8.88 16.01
CA THR A 354 -30.78 -9.94 15.22
C THR A 354 -29.32 -9.91 15.64
N GLN A 355 -28.92 -10.97 16.33
CA GLN A 355 -27.64 -11.15 17.00
C GLN A 355 -26.47 -11.04 16.02
N VAL A 356 -25.52 -10.17 16.33
CA VAL A 356 -24.12 -10.36 15.94
C VAL A 356 -23.52 -11.19 17.07
N GLU A 357 -23.41 -12.50 16.87
CA GLU A 357 -22.54 -13.34 17.70
C GLU A 357 -21.09 -12.94 17.42
N THR A 358 -20.50 -12.22 18.36
CA THR A 358 -19.05 -12.25 18.57
C THR A 358 -18.81 -12.94 19.90
N GLU A 359 -18.43 -14.21 19.83
CA GLU A 359 -17.65 -14.84 20.89
C GLU A 359 -16.34 -14.05 21.03
N HIS A 360 -16.09 -13.47 22.20
CA HIS A 360 -14.79 -13.53 22.88
C HIS A 360 -14.89 -12.88 24.28
N GLY A 361 -14.78 -13.74 25.30
CA GLY A 361 -13.80 -13.61 26.38
C GLY A 361 -13.84 -12.36 27.26
N THR A 362 -14.48 -12.50 28.41
CA THR A 362 -14.46 -11.60 29.57
C THR A 362 -13.05 -11.31 30.11
N ARG A 363 -12.80 -10.05 30.52
CA ARG A 363 -11.98 -9.75 31.69
C ARG A 363 -12.41 -8.45 32.40
N ASN A 364 -12.76 -8.63 33.67
CA ASN A 364 -13.26 -7.67 34.66
C ASN A 364 -12.32 -6.48 34.94
N ILE A 365 -12.88 -5.28 35.20
CA ILE A 365 -12.52 -4.34 36.29
C ILE A 365 -13.78 -3.44 36.54
N ALA A 366 -14.63 -3.74 37.53
CA ALA A 366 -14.62 -3.24 38.93
C ALA A 366 -14.68 -1.69 39.09
N GLU A 367 -15.86 -1.21 39.48
CA GLU A 367 -16.16 -0.17 40.49
C GLU A 367 -15.58 1.26 40.36
N HIS A 368 -16.51 2.22 40.13
CA HIS A 368 -16.46 3.61 40.64
C HIS A 368 -16.48 3.62 42.20
N PRO A 369 -16.05 4.68 42.95
CA PRO A 369 -16.62 6.03 42.86
C PRO A 369 -15.67 7.19 43.35
N PRO A 370 -16.14 8.34 43.88
CA PRO A 370 -16.28 9.61 43.14
C PRO A 370 -15.42 10.76 43.70
N GLY A 371 -15.24 11.84 42.92
CA GLY A 371 -14.56 13.06 43.38
C GLY A 371 -14.81 14.25 42.47
N THR A 372 -15.67 15.15 42.93
CA THR A 372 -15.99 16.47 42.39
C THR A 372 -14.76 17.39 42.32
N GLN A 373 -14.59 18.16 41.22
CA GLN A 373 -14.26 19.60 41.27
C GLN A 373 -14.35 20.29 39.89
N HIS A 374 -14.72 21.57 39.96
CA HIS A 374 -15.14 22.48 38.91
C HIS A 374 -14.03 23.00 37.95
N ALA A 375 -14.41 23.09 36.65
CA ALA A 375 -14.15 24.16 35.66
C ALA A 375 -12.68 24.47 35.19
N PRO A 376 -12.45 25.19 34.05
CA PRO A 376 -13.38 25.80 33.08
C PRO A 376 -13.11 25.46 31.59
N ARG A 377 -14.04 25.91 30.72
CA ARG A 377 -14.00 25.82 29.25
C ARG A 377 -12.91 26.72 28.63
N PRO A 378 -12.24 26.31 27.53
CA PRO A 378 -11.28 27.16 26.84
C PRO A 378 -11.97 28.18 25.92
N THR A 379 -11.57 29.43 26.09
CA THR A 379 -11.92 30.60 25.28
C THR A 379 -11.12 30.60 23.97
N PHE A 380 -11.79 30.76 22.83
CA PHE A 380 -11.14 30.98 21.54
C PHE A 380 -10.63 32.43 21.43
N LEU A 381 -9.36 32.60 21.07
CA LEU A 381 -8.76 33.88 20.68
C LEU A 381 -8.88 34.08 19.16
N PRO A 382 -9.19 35.29 18.67
CA PRO A 382 -9.11 35.62 17.26
C PRO A 382 -7.66 35.97 16.86
N ILE A 383 -7.26 35.54 15.66
CA ILE A 383 -5.94 35.80 15.06
C ILE A 383 -5.99 37.15 14.29
N PRO A 384 -4.89 37.93 14.27
CA PRO A 384 -4.78 39.27 13.67
C PRO A 384 -5.04 39.36 12.16
#